data_AF-A0A0C6FCB6-F1
#
_entry.id   AF-A0A0C6FCB6-F1
#
_cell.length_a   1.000
_cell.length_b   1.000
_cell.length_c   1.000
_cell.angle_alpha   90.00
_cell.angle_beta   90.00
_cell.angle_gamma   90.00
#
_symmetry.space_group_name_H-M   'P 1'
#
loop_
_entity.id
_entity.type
_entity.pdbx_description
1 polymer ?
#
loop_
_entity_poly.entity_id
_entity_poly.type
_entity_poly.pdbx_seq_one_letter_code
_entity_poly.pdbx_strand_id
1 'polypeptide(L)' 'MSAEHITVSFSTGSAAFADSPTTEIARILREIADRFEQDGLSGVAIYDLNGNFVGEVRVAEIEEENVE' A
#
# COMPACT_ATOMS: atom_id res chain seq x y z
N MET A 1 12.22 -20.05 -5.39
CA MET A 1 11.35 -19.72 -4.24
C MET A 1 10.23 -18.86 -4.81
N SER A 2 8.98 -18.93 -4.31
CA SER A 2 7.97 -17.97 -4.80
C SER A 2 8.37 -16.57 -4.35
N ALA A 3 8.36 -15.59 -5.25
CA ALA A 3 8.62 -14.20 -4.93
C ALA A 3 7.30 -13.45 -4.81
N GLU A 4 7.15 -12.61 -3.78
CA GLU A 4 5.96 -11.78 -3.64
C GLU A 4 6.08 -10.51 -4.48
N HIS A 5 5.06 -10.23 -5.30
CA HIS A 5 4.91 -8.97 -6.00
C HIS A 5 3.89 -8.10 -5.27
N ILE A 6 4.39 -7.00 -4.71
CA ILE A 6 3.57 -6.06 -3.93
C ILE A 6 3.34 -4.80 -4.76
N THR A 7 2.07 -4.47 -4.99
CA THR A 7 1.67 -3.21 -5.62
C THR A 7 0.90 -2.35 -4.62
N VAL A 8 1.38 -1.15 -4.36
CA VAL A 8 0.70 -0.13 -3.56
C VAL A 8 0.15 0.94 -4.50
N SER A 9 -1.16 1.18 -4.47
CA SER A 9 -1.79 2.19 -5.32
C SER A 9 -2.80 3.01 -4.52
N PHE A 10 -2.67 4.34 -4.54
CA PHE A 10 -3.64 5.25 -3.93
C PHE A 10 -3.66 6.62 -4.60
N SER A 11 -4.80 7.30 -4.52
CA SER A 11 -5.03 8.64 -5.08
C SER A 11 -4.75 9.74 -4.05
N THR A 12 -4.07 10.79 -4.47
CA THR A 12 -3.78 11.98 -3.65
C THR A 12 -4.74 13.14 -3.91
N GLY A 13 -5.86 12.88 -4.61
CA GLY A 13 -6.82 13.93 -4.98
C GLY A 13 -7.74 14.40 -3.86
N SER A 14 -7.68 13.79 -2.66
CA SER A 14 -8.55 14.17 -1.54
C SER A 14 -8.05 15.42 -0.82
N ALA A 15 -8.94 16.06 -0.05
CA ALA A 15 -8.60 17.24 0.75
C ALA A 15 -7.48 16.98 1.79
N ALA A 16 -7.27 15.73 2.20
CA ALA A 16 -6.21 15.36 3.15
C ALA A 16 -4.80 15.65 2.60
N PHE A 17 -4.65 15.75 1.28
CA PHE A 17 -3.36 16.00 0.61
C PHE A 17 -3.14 17.47 0.25
N ALA A 18 -4.10 18.36 0.50
CA ALA A 18 -4.07 19.73 -0.01
C ALA A 18 -2.94 20.58 0.61
N ASP A 19 -2.75 20.47 1.93
CA ASP A 19 -1.81 21.33 2.66
C ASP A 19 -0.40 20.73 2.75
N SER A 20 -0.29 19.41 2.94
CA SER A 20 0.99 18.71 3.05
C SER A 20 0.92 17.30 2.46
N PRO A 21 0.96 17.17 1.12
CA PRO A 21 0.82 15.88 0.46
C PRO A 21 1.94 14.90 0.86
N THR A 22 3.17 15.38 1.02
CA THR A 22 4.31 14.54 1.42
C THR A 22 4.12 13.94 2.81
N THR A 23 3.58 14.69 3.77
CA THR A 23 3.31 14.19 5.12
C THR A 23 2.26 13.10 5.09
N GLU A 24 1.19 13.29 4.32
CA GLU A 24 0.11 12.31 4.23
C GLU A 24 0.54 11.03 3.51
N ILE A 25 1.31 11.16 2.42
CA ILE A 25 1.93 10.03 1.73
C ILE A 25 2.83 9.24 2.71
N ALA A 26 3.68 9.92 3.47
CA ALA A 26 4.56 9.26 4.43
C ALA A 26 3.79 8.57 5.56
N ARG A 27 2.68 9.16 6.03
CA ARG A 27 1.79 8.54 7.02
C ARG A 27 1.20 7.24 6.49
N ILE A 28 0.67 7.26 5.26
CA ILE A 28 0.09 6.09 4.58
C ILE A 28 1.14 4.97 4.43
N LEU A 29 2.34 5.29 3.94
CA LEU A 29 3.39 4.29 3.75
C LEU A 29 3.84 3.66 5.08
N ARG A 30 3.89 4.44 6.16
CA ARG A 30 4.18 3.92 7.50
C ARG A 30 3.07 3.00 8.00
N GLU A 31 1.80 3.39 7.84
CA GLU A 31 0.66 2.56 8.23
C GLU A 31 0.64 1.22 7.48
N ILE A 32 0.97 1.20 6.19
CA ILE A 32 1.09 -0.02 5.40
C ILE A 32 2.21 -0.92 5.95
N ALA A 33 3.38 -0.34 6.26
CA ALA A 33 4.50 -1.09 6.84
C ALA A 33 4.14 -1.70 8.21
N ASP A 34 3.50 -0.92 9.08
CA ASP A 34 3.06 -1.37 10.40
C ASP A 34 2.05 -2.52 10.29
N ARG A 35 1.12 -2.46 9.33
CA ARG A 35 0.17 -3.55 9.06
C ARG A 35 0.84 -4.81 8.52
N PHE A 36 1.83 -4.67 7.64
CA PHE A 36 2.60 -5.82 7.17
C PHE A 36 3.35 -6.52 8.31
N GLU A 37 3.85 -5.77 9.28
CA GLU A 37 4.48 -6.35 10.48
C GLU A 37 3.47 -7.08 11.38
N GLN A 38 2.25 -6.55 11.53
CA GLN A 38 1.24 -7.09 12.45
C GLN A 38 0.44 -8.26 11.85
N ASP A 39 -0.02 -8.10 10.60
CA ASP A 39 -0.99 -8.99 9.96
C ASP A 39 -0.37 -9.83 8.83
N GLY A 40 0.89 -9.57 8.47
CA GLY A 40 1.57 -10.15 7.32
C GLY A 40 1.19 -9.49 5.99
N LEU A 41 1.70 -10.06 4.89
CA LEU A 41 1.47 -9.58 3.53
C LEU A 41 0.06 -9.96 3.04
N SER A 42 -0.95 -9.23 3.49
CA SER A 42 -2.34 -9.37 3.04
C SER A 42 -2.79 -8.12 2.28
N GLY A 43 -3.91 -8.22 1.55
CA GLY A 43 -4.48 -7.06 0.84
C GLY A 43 -4.95 -5.99 1.83
N VAL A 44 -4.37 -4.79 1.74
CA VAL A 44 -4.63 -3.70 2.70
C VAL A 44 -5.42 -2.58 2.03
N ALA A 45 -6.60 -2.23 2.55
CA ALA A 45 -7.30 -1.02 2.16
C ALA A 45 -6.60 0.22 2.75
N ILE A 46 -6.41 1.25 1.93
CA ILE A 46 -5.71 2.49 2.28
C ILE A 46 -6.73 3.61 2.45
N TYR A 47 -6.63 4.30 3.58
CA TYR A 47 -7.47 5.44 3.92
C TYR A 47 -6.61 6.69 4.15
N ASP A 48 -7.13 7.84 3.75
CA ASP A 48 -6.54 9.13 4.10
C ASP A 48 -6.82 9.50 5.58
N LEU A 49 -6.22 10.59 6.05
CA LEU A 49 -6.37 11.08 7.42
C LEU A 49 -7.83 11.41 7.79
N ASN A 50 -8.66 11.71 6.79
CA ASN A 50 -10.07 12.01 6.97
C ASN A 50 -10.96 10.75 6.95
N GLY A 51 -10.36 9.57 6.74
CA GLY A 51 -11.07 8.30 6.66
C GLY A 51 -11.65 7.98 5.28
N ASN A 52 -11.31 8.75 4.24
CA ASN A 52 -11.74 8.42 2.88
C ASN A 52 -10.91 7.26 2.34
N PHE A 53 -11.56 6.30 1.71
CA PHE A 53 -10.87 5.28 0.93
C PHE A 53 -10.14 5.95 -0.25
N VAL A 54 -8.84 5.69 -0.37
CA VAL A 54 -8.01 6.28 -1.42
C VAL A 54 -7.27 5.25 -2.27
N GLY A 55 -7.25 3.98 -1.86
CA GLY A 55 -6.58 2.94 -2.62
C GLY A 55 -6.38 1.65 -1.84
N GLU A 56 -5.47 0.82 -2.32
CA GLU A 56 -5.24 -0.51 -1.78
C GLU A 56 -3.81 -1.00 -2.03
N VAL A 57 -3.45 -2.05 -1.28
CA VAL A 57 -2.25 -2.84 -1.48
C VAL A 57 -2.65 -4.21 -2.00
N ARG A 58 -2.02 -4.64 -3.09
CA ARG A 58 -2.21 -5.97 -3.69
C ARG A 58 -0.92 -6.77 -3.55
N VAL A 59 -1.05 -8.03 -3.15
CA VAL A 59 0.04 -9.01 -3.09
C VAL A 59 -0.29 -10.14 -4.05
N ALA A 60 0.63 -10.42 -4.97
CA ALA A 60 0.53 -11.54 -5.90
C ALA A 60 1.76 -12.43 -5.76
N GLU A 61 1.58 -13.74 -5.88
CA GLU A 61 2.69 -14.68 -5.99
C GLU A 61 3.23 -14.65 -7.41
N ILE A 62 4.54 -14.48 -7.57
CA ILE A 62 5.24 -14.73 -8.83
C ILE A 62 5.90 -16.11 -8.71
N GLU A 63 5.50 -17.02 -9.60
CA GLU A 63 6.27 -18.22 -9.87
C GLU A 63 7.48 -17.85 -10.75
N GLU A 64 8.69 -18.17 -10.28
CA GLU A 64 9.89 -18.06 -11.11
C GLU A 64 9.75 -19.04 -12.28
N GLU A 65 9.44 -18.55 -13.49
CA GLU A 65 9.51 -19.38 -14.70
C GLU A 65 10.97 -19.83 -14.90
N ASN A 66 11.20 -21.14 -14.85
CA ASN A 66 12.49 -21.73 -15.25
C ASN A 66 12.70 -21.43 -16.74
N VAL A 67 13.55 -20.46 -17.03
CA VAL A 67 14.07 -20.25 -18.38
C VAL A 67 15.13 -21.33 -18.61
N GLU A 68 14.76 -22.40 -19.34
CA GLU A 68 15.70 -23.41 -19.88
C GLU A 68 16.60 -22.82 -20.98
#